data_AF-A0A533XI36-F1
#
_entry.id   AF-A0A533XI36-F1
#
_cell.length_a   1.000
_cell.length_b   1.000
_cell.length_c   1.000
_cell.angle_alpha   90.00
_cell.angle_beta   90.00
_cell.angle_gamma   90.00
#
_symmetry.space_group_name_H-M   'P 1'
#
loop_
_entity.id
_entity.type
_entity.pdbx_description
1 polymer ?
#
loop_
_entity_poly.entity_id
_entity_poly.type
_entity_poly.pdbx_seq_one_letter_code
_entity_poly.pdbx_strand_id
1 'polypeptide(L)'
;MFEKLRQAFTAVAKAARERKVSGRELDELLSEFEISLIESDVAQQVAEELIQEVKKKLSGASIERSDNPALFVKESIRGVLEEVFAKAGSVDLFRRIEEKK
;
A
#
# COMPACT_ATOMS: atom_id res chain seq x y z
N MET A 1 5.17 -14.41 6.58
CA MET A 1 5.52 -13.26 5.71
C MET A 1 4.37 -12.27 5.60
N PHE A 2 3.22 -12.62 5.03
CA PHE A 2 2.14 -11.64 4.78
C PHE A 2 1.34 -11.16 6.00
N GLU A 3 1.48 -11.79 7.17
CA GLU A 3 0.78 -11.33 8.37
C GLU A 3 1.32 -9.99 8.91
N LYS A 4 2.64 -9.74 8.84
CA LYS A 4 3.24 -8.45 9.21
C LYS A 4 2.75 -7.33 8.28
N LEU A 5 2.80 -7.61 6.98
CA LEU A 5 2.26 -6.74 5.93
C LEU A 5 0.78 -6.40 6.19
N ARG A 6 -0.04 -7.42 6.47
CA ARG A 6 -1.47 -7.27 6.76
C ARG A 6 -1.73 -6.47 8.05
N GLN A 7 -0.93 -6.68 9.09
CA GLN A 7 -1.03 -5.92 10.34
C GLN A 7 -0.70 -4.45 10.13
N ALA A 8 0.39 -4.14 9.42
CA ALA A 8 0.78 -2.78 9.11
C ALA A 8 -0.29 -2.06 8.27
N PHE A 9 -0.86 -2.74 7.27
CA PHE A 9 -2.01 -2.23 6.51
C PHE A 9 -3.23 -1.91 7.39
N THR A 10 -3.53 -2.81 8.34
CA THR A 10 -4.66 -2.64 9.25
C THR A 10 -4.45 -1.46 10.19
N ALA A 11 -3.20 -1.22 10.63
CA ALA A 11 -2.85 -0.08 11.47
C ALA A 11 -3.07 1.26 10.74
N VAL A 12 -2.59 1.40 9.50
CA VAL A 12 -2.79 2.61 8.68
C VAL A 12 -4.29 2.86 8.42
N ALA A 13 -5.04 1.82 8.06
CA ALA A 13 -6.48 1.95 7.83
C ALA A 13 -7.26 2.31 9.12
N LYS A 14 -6.83 1.80 10.28
CA LYS A 14 -7.45 2.12 11.57
C LYS A 14 -7.14 3.54 12.01
N ALA A 15 -5.91 4.00 11.88
CA ALA A 15 -5.53 5.36 12.24
C ALA A 15 -6.26 6.41 11.38
N ALA A 16 -6.45 6.14 10.08
CA ALA A 16 -7.26 6.99 9.22
C ALA A 16 -8.73 7.10 9.68
N ARG A 17 -9.28 6.06 10.33
CA ARG A 17 -10.65 6.01 10.85
C ARG A 17 -10.85 6.89 12.08
N GLU A 18 -9.83 7.05 12.91
CA GLU A 18 -9.94 7.75 14.22
C GLU A 18 -9.97 9.29 14.08
N ARG A 19 -10.06 9.80 12.84
CA ARG A 19 -10.51 11.16 12.48
C ARG A 19 -9.68 12.31 13.06
N LYS A 20 -8.40 12.04 13.34
CA LYS A 20 -7.46 13.03 13.86
C LYS A 20 -6.09 13.00 13.20
N VAL A 21 -5.96 12.39 12.03
CA VAL A 21 -4.68 12.28 11.36
C VAL A 21 -4.24 13.66 10.87
N SER A 22 -3.53 14.39 11.73
CA SER A 22 -2.75 15.54 11.32
C SER A 22 -1.75 15.05 10.26
N GLY A 23 -1.34 15.92 9.32
CA GLY A 23 -0.38 15.50 8.28
C GLY A 23 0.89 14.85 8.84
N ARG A 24 1.27 15.15 10.10
CA ARG A 24 2.38 14.51 10.82
C ARG A 24 2.07 13.08 11.27
N GLU A 25 0.89 12.83 11.83
CA GLU A 25 0.51 11.48 12.25
C GLU A 25 0.40 10.53 11.05
N LEU A 26 -0.09 11.02 9.89
CA LEU A 26 -0.14 10.22 8.67
C LEU A 26 1.27 9.85 8.21
N ASP A 27 2.20 10.81 8.28
CA ASP A 27 3.57 10.62 7.86
C ASP A 27 4.32 9.63 8.75
N GLU A 28 4.10 9.66 10.07
CA GLU A 28 4.64 8.68 11.01
C GLU A 28 4.11 7.27 10.71
N LEU A 29 2.79 7.13 10.50
CA LEU A 29 2.17 5.85 10.15
C LEU A 29 2.65 5.28 8.81
N LEU A 30 2.83 6.14 7.80
CA LEU A 30 3.36 5.73 6.51
C LEU A 30 4.83 5.33 6.61
N SER A 31 5.61 5.97 7.48
CA SER A 31 7.01 5.62 7.72
C SER A 31 7.14 4.25 8.43
N GLU A 32 6.32 3.98 9.45
CA GLU A 32 6.26 2.65 10.08
C GLU A 32 5.80 1.56 9.10
N PHE A 33 4.87 1.92 8.22
CA PHE A 33 4.39 1.03 7.17
C PHE A 33 5.50 0.72 6.15
N GLU A 34 6.32 1.69 5.76
CA GLU A 34 7.50 1.49 4.90
C GLU A 34 8.48 0.47 5.49
N ILE A 35 8.83 0.63 6.77
CA ILE A 35 9.72 -0.29 7.49
C ILE A 35 9.14 -1.71 7.47
N SER A 36 7.83 -1.83 7.71
CA SER A 36 7.13 -3.12 7.71
C SER A 36 7.13 -3.81 6.33
N LEU A 37 7.11 -3.04 5.24
CA LEU A 37 7.25 -3.57 3.88
C LEU A 37 8.64 -4.15 3.67
N ILE A 38 9.69 -3.42 4.04
CA ILE A 38 11.09 -3.86 3.91
C ILE A 38 11.34 -5.12 4.74
N GLU A 39 10.83 -5.18 5.97
CA GLU A 39 10.88 -6.39 6.81
C GLU A 39 10.15 -7.61 6.22
N SER A 40 9.22 -7.37 5.28
CA SER A 40 8.44 -8.40 4.60
C SER A 40 9.04 -8.82 3.26
N ASP A 41 10.33 -8.59 3.06
CA ASP A 41 11.08 -8.88 1.82
C ASP A 41 10.56 -8.11 0.60
N VAL A 42 9.97 -6.94 0.80
CA VAL A 42 9.68 -5.99 -0.27
C VAL A 42 10.94 -5.16 -0.52
N ALA A 43 11.37 -5.06 -1.78
CA ALA A 43 12.52 -4.23 -2.13
C ALA A 43 12.29 -2.77 -1.70
N GLN A 44 13.34 -2.13 -1.16
CA GLN A 44 13.25 -0.76 -0.66
C GLN A 44 12.65 0.20 -1.69
N GLN A 45 13.10 0.14 -2.95
CA GLN A 45 12.57 0.97 -4.02
C GLN A 45 11.06 0.78 -4.22
N VAL A 46 10.56 -0.46 -4.09
CA VAL A 46 9.14 -0.76 -4.22
C VAL A 46 8.35 -0.25 -3.02
N ALA A 47 8.92 -0.37 -1.81
CA ALA A 47 8.32 0.17 -0.60
C ALA A 47 8.19 1.70 -0.68
N GLU A 48 9.26 2.40 -1.05
CA GLU A 48 9.28 3.86 -1.23
C GLU A 48 8.26 4.31 -2.29
N GLU A 49 8.24 3.68 -3.46
CA GLU A 49 7.27 3.99 -4.52
C GLU A 49 5.82 3.77 -4.05
N LEU A 50 5.55 2.67 -3.35
CA LEU A 50 4.22 2.37 -2.81
C LEU A 50 3.77 3.45 -1.82
N ILE A 51 4.64 3.86 -0.89
CA ILE A 51 4.33 4.87 0.13
C ILE A 51 4.08 6.23 -0.52
N GLN A 52 4.87 6.62 -1.52
CA GLN A 52 4.65 7.87 -2.26
C GLN A 52 3.30 7.90 -2.97
N GLU A 53 2.91 6.81 -3.64
CA GLU A 53 1.62 6.72 -4.32
C GLU A 53 0.45 6.70 -3.33
N VAL A 54 0.60 5.99 -2.21
CA VAL A 54 -0.39 6.00 -1.13
C VAL A 54 -0.52 7.42 -0.54
N LYS A 55 0.58 8.11 -0.27
CA LYS A 55 0.57 9.50 0.25
C LYS A 55 -0.11 10.48 -0.70
N LYS A 56 0.09 10.34 -2.01
CA LYS A 56 -0.62 11.13 -3.04
C LYS A 56 -2.13 10.90 -2.99
N LYS A 57 -2.58 9.64 -2.92
CA LYS A 57 -4.02 9.29 -2.86
C LYS A 57 -4.65 9.66 -1.51
N LEU A 58 -3.88 9.64 -0.43
CA LEU A 58 -4.32 9.89 0.94
C LEU A 58 -4.13 11.33 1.42
N SER A 59 -4.02 12.31 0.52
CA SER A 59 -4.01 13.72 0.89
C SER A 59 -5.16 14.05 1.87
N GLY A 60 -4.88 14.82 2.93
CA GLY A 60 -5.81 15.02 4.06
C GLY A 60 -7.23 15.44 3.66
N ALA A 61 -7.37 16.21 2.56
CA ALA A 61 -8.66 16.60 2.00
C ALA A 61 -9.50 15.43 1.42
N SER A 62 -8.86 14.36 0.93
CA SER A 62 -9.55 13.17 0.41
C SER A 62 -10.07 12.27 1.52
N ILE A 63 -9.32 12.17 2.63
CA ILE A 63 -9.73 11.39 3.82
C ILE A 63 -10.89 12.09 4.54
N GLU A 64 -10.83 13.42 4.70
CA GLU A 64 -11.88 14.21 5.36
C GLU A 64 -13.24 14.15 4.65
N ARG A 65 -13.23 13.99 3.32
CA ARG A 65 -14.45 13.89 2.49
C ARG A 65 -15.04 12.47 2.42
N SER A 66 -14.34 11.47 2.95
CA SER A 66 -14.80 10.08 2.91
C SER A 66 -15.72 9.76 4.10
N ASP A 67 -16.89 9.19 3.80
CA ASP A 67 -17.79 8.65 4.81
C ASP A 67 -17.17 7.46 5.57
N ASN A 68 -16.20 6.77 4.96
CA ASN A 68 -15.45 5.68 5.57
C ASN A 68 -13.94 5.74 5.25
N PRO A 69 -13.16 6.48 6.06
CA PRO A 69 -11.72 6.64 5.87
C PRO A 69 -10.94 5.33 5.80
N ALA A 70 -11.29 4.33 6.61
CA ALA A 70 -10.61 3.04 6.62
C ALA A 70 -10.77 2.28 5.30
N LEU A 71 -11.99 2.26 4.76
CA LEU A 71 -12.28 1.65 3.47
C LEU A 71 -11.59 2.43 2.34
N PHE A 72 -11.62 3.75 2.38
CA PHE A 72 -10.92 4.60 1.41
C PHE A 72 -9.40 4.33 1.38
N VAL A 73 -8.76 4.21 2.55
CA VAL A 73 -7.34 3.86 2.65
C VAL A 73 -7.06 2.49 2.06
N LYS A 74 -7.86 1.49 2.44
CA LYS A 74 -7.71 0.13 1.95
C LYS A 74 -7.83 0.05 0.42
N GLU A 75 -8.85 0.69 -0.15
CA GLU A 75 -9.07 0.69 -1.60
C GLU A 75 -8.02 1.52 -2.35
N SER A 76 -7.54 2.62 -1.77
CA SER A 76 -6.45 3.41 -2.34
C SER A 76 -5.17 2.59 -2.47
N ILE A 77 -4.80 1.88 -1.41
CA ILE A 77 -3.65 0.97 -1.38
C ILE A 77 -3.82 -0.17 -2.37
N ARG A 78 -5.01 -0.81 -2.40
CA ARG A 78 -5.34 -1.85 -3.38
C ARG A 78 -5.09 -1.34 -4.80
N GLY A 79 -5.62 -0.16 -5.13
CA GLY A 79 -5.46 0.43 -6.45
C GLY A 79 -3.99 0.70 -6.80
N VAL A 80 -3.18 1.16 -5.85
CA VAL A 80 -1.73 1.32 -6.06
C VAL A 80 -1.06 -0.02 -6.36
N LEU A 81 -1.38 -1.08 -5.62
CA LEU A 81 -0.83 -2.42 -5.88
C LEU A 81 -1.27 -2.94 -7.26
N GLU A 82 -2.53 -2.79 -7.62
CA GLU A 82 -3.06 -3.16 -8.94
C GLU A 82 -2.33 -2.43 -10.07
N GLU A 83 -2.08 -1.12 -9.92
CA GLU A 83 -1.31 -0.33 -10.86
C GLU A 83 0.14 -0.81 -10.98
N VAL A 84 0.80 -1.13 -9.85
CA VAL A 84 2.16 -1.67 -9.83
C VAL A 84 2.23 -3.02 -10.54
N PHE A 85 1.31 -3.93 -10.25
CA PHE A 85 1.27 -5.24 -10.92
C PHE A 85 0.89 -5.14 -12.40
N ALA A 86 -0.01 -4.22 -12.77
CA ALA A 86 -0.38 -4.00 -14.17
C ALA A 86 0.82 -3.57 -15.03
N LYS A 87 1.77 -2.79 -14.48
CA LYS A 87 3.00 -2.39 -15.16
C LYS A 87 3.92 -3.58 -15.50
N ALA A 88 3.85 -4.68 -14.76
CA ALA A 88 4.67 -5.87 -15.02
C ALA A 88 4.21 -6.67 -16.25
N GLY A 89 3.03 -6.36 -16.80
CA GLY A 89 2.43 -7.09 -17.91
C GLY A 89 1.96 -8.50 -17.53
N SER A 90 1.49 -9.26 -18.53
CA SER A 90 1.07 -10.65 -18.33
C SER A 90 2.22 -11.62 -18.57
N VAL A 91 2.43 -12.56 -17.66
CA VAL A 91 3.38 -13.66 -17.84
C VAL A 91 2.61 -14.95 -18.08
N ASP A 92 2.83 -15.57 -19.24
CA ASP A 92 2.35 -16.93 -19.52
C ASP A 92 3.34 -17.95 -18.96
N LEU A 93 3.00 -18.49 -17.78
CA LEU A 93 3.82 -19.47 -17.08
C LEU A 93 3.88 -20.81 -17.84
N PHE A 94 2.78 -21.22 -18.49
CA PHE A 94 2.72 -22.51 -19.18
C PHE A 94 3.60 -22.50 -20.42
N ARG A 95 3.51 -21.43 -21.23
CA ARG A 95 4.38 -21.25 -22.38
C ARG A 95 5.86 -21.24 -22.00
N ARG A 96 6.23 -20.55 -20.91
CA ARG A 96 7.61 -20.53 -20.40
C ARG A 96 8.13 -21.89 -19.93
N ILE A 97 7.25 -22.76 -19.45
CA ILE A 97 7.61 -24.14 -19.06
C ILE A 97 7.85 -24.98 -20.32
N GLU A 98 7.02 -24.84 -21.35
CA GLU A 98 7.19 -25.54 -22.63
C GLU A 98 8.46 -25.11 -23.37
N GLU A 99 8.80 -23.82 -23.37
CA GLU A 99 10.03 -23.30 -24.02
C GLU A 99 11.34 -23.78 -23.36
N LYS A 100 11.28 -24.32 -22.13
CA LYS A 100 12.44 -24.88 -21.41
C LYS A 100 12.60 -26.39 -21.56
N LYS A 101 11.66 -27.07 -22.20
CA LYS A 101 11.74 -28.50 -22.52
C LYS A 101 12.55 -28.73 -23.79
#